data_AF-A0A9Q3EXT5-F1
#
_entry.id   AF-A0A9Q3EXT5-F1
#
_cell.length_a   1.000
_cell.length_b   1.000
_cell.length_c   1.000
_cell.angle_alpha   90.00
_cell.angle_beta   90.00
_cell.angle_gamma   90.00
#
_symmetry.space_group_name_H-M   'P 1'
#
loop_
_entity.id
_entity.type
_entity.pdbx_description
1 polymer ?
#
loop_
_entity_poly.entity_id
_entity_poly.type
_entity_poly.pdbx_seq_one_letter_code
_entity_poly.pdbx_strand_id
1 'polypeptide(L)'
;MAQILRNPLEPGDLVLVYNKPLESQWVLIFKNCWNRPYRVINQINNGLYELEELDGTKITRKFAASHIKRFYPRGKKVQTSSESENESSEEIEDEESILEEEDIEKNEYV
;
A
#
# COMPACT_ATOMS: atom_id res chain seq x y z
N MET A 1 5.69 -2.23 -5.87
CA MET A 1 6.43 -0.99 -5.52
C MET A 1 5.60 -0.19 -4.53
N ALA A 2 6.18 0.29 -3.42
CA ALA A 2 5.44 1.10 -2.45
C ALA A 2 5.18 2.50 -3.04
N GLN A 3 3.91 2.93 -3.04
CA GLN A 3 3.53 4.26 -3.50
C GLN A 3 4.22 5.30 -2.61
N ILE A 4 5.20 6.03 -3.16
CA ILE A 4 5.84 7.13 -2.44
C ILE A 4 4.80 8.23 -2.28
N LEU A 5 4.46 8.57 -1.04
CA LEU A 5 3.64 9.73 -0.73
C LEU A 5 4.38 10.97 -1.24
N ARG A 6 3.87 11.58 -2.31
CA ARG A 6 4.47 12.79 -2.93
C ARG A 6 4.41 13.98 -1.97
N ASN A 7 3.34 14.06 -1.19
CA ASN A 7 3.13 15.10 -0.19
C ASN A 7 3.28 14.48 1.21
N PRO A 8 3.98 15.16 2.15
CA PRO A 8 4.03 14.72 3.53
C PRO A 8 2.61 14.71 4.13
N LEU A 9 2.39 13.82 5.09
CA LEU A 9 1.11 13.73 5.79
C LEU A 9 1.07 14.78 6.91
N GLU A 10 -0.06 15.45 7.03
CA GLU A 10 -0.29 16.46 8.05
C GLU A 10 -0.86 15.83 9.33
N PRO A 11 -0.59 16.42 10.50
CA PRO A 11 -1.23 15.98 11.74
C PRO A 11 -2.76 16.07 11.62
N GLY A 12 -3.45 14.99 11.97
CA GLY A 12 -4.90 14.84 11.80
C GLY A 12 -5.33 14.04 10.58
N ASP A 13 -4.42 13.79 9.63
CA ASP A 13 -4.71 12.95 8.46
C ASP A 13 -5.05 11.51 8.84
N LEU A 14 -5.96 10.92 8.07
CA LEU A 14 -6.29 9.50 8.18
C LEU A 14 -5.39 8.67 7.28
N VAL A 15 -4.87 7.58 7.83
CA VAL A 15 -3.94 6.68 7.13
C VAL A 15 -4.19 5.22 7.44
N LEU A 16 -3.88 4.34 6.50
CA LEU A 16 -3.81 2.89 6.67
C LEU A 16 -2.35 2.49 6.91
N VAL A 17 -2.16 1.49 7.78
CA VAL A 17 -0.84 0.97 8.12
C VAL A 17 -0.65 -0.42 7.55
N TYR A 18 0.49 -0.64 6.90
CA TYR A 18 0.87 -1.92 6.34
C TYR A 18 1.39 -2.87 7.42
N ASN A 19 0.88 -4.11 7.41
CA ASN A 19 1.24 -5.15 8.35
C ASN A 19 2.15 -6.20 7.70
N LYS A 20 3.47 -5.95 7.75
CA LYS A 20 4.52 -6.81 7.18
C LYS A 20 4.42 -8.31 7.50
N PRO A 21 4.21 -8.76 8.76
CA PRO A 21 4.19 -10.19 9.06
C PRO A 21 3.03 -10.97 8.42
N LEU A 22 2.00 -10.29 7.87
CA LEU A 22 0.96 -10.97 7.08
C LEU A 22 1.43 -11.33 5.67
N GLU A 23 2.40 -10.61 5.11
CA GLU A 23 2.94 -10.83 3.76
C GLU A 23 3.78 -12.11 3.68
N SER A 24 4.56 -12.39 4.73
CA SER A 24 5.45 -13.56 4.77
C SER A 24 4.72 -14.90 4.90
N GLN A 25 3.40 -14.86 5.14
CA GLN A 25 2.58 -16.05 5.19
C GLN A 25 2.01 -16.30 3.79
N TRP A 26 2.57 -17.26 3.08
CA TRP A 26 2.16 -17.69 1.73
C TRP A 26 0.66 -18.00 1.61
N VAL A 27 0.00 -18.34 2.72
CA VAL A 27 -1.45 -18.62 2.79
C VAL A 27 -2.30 -17.33 2.81
N LEU A 28 -1.70 -16.19 3.13
CA LEU A 28 -2.38 -14.91 3.33
C LEU A 28 -2.03 -13.85 2.28
N ILE A 29 -1.38 -14.24 1.18
CA ILE A 29 -1.05 -13.35 0.05
C ILE A 29 -2.28 -12.63 -0.54
N PHE A 30 -3.48 -13.19 -0.34
CA PHE A 30 -4.76 -12.56 -0.73
C PHE A 30 -5.46 -11.80 0.41
N LYS A 31 -4.93 -11.83 1.64
CA LYS A 31 -5.49 -11.06 2.75
C LYS A 31 -5.05 -9.62 2.67
N ASN A 32 -6.00 -8.72 2.90
CA ASN A 32 -5.72 -7.30 2.99
C ASN A 32 -4.70 -7.03 4.12
N CYS A 33 -3.48 -6.64 3.74
CA CYS A 33 -2.38 -6.33 4.66
C CYS A 33 -2.41 -4.88 5.17
N TRP A 34 -3.40 -4.09 4.76
CA TRP A 34 -3.64 -2.74 5.25
C TRP A 34 -4.59 -2.80 6.45
N ASN A 35 -4.09 -2.42 7.61
CA ASN A 35 -4.87 -2.35 8.84
C ASN A 35 -5.90 -1.22 8.79
N ARG A 36 -6.77 -1.18 9.81
CA ARG A 36 -7.76 -0.13 10.05
C ARG A 36 -7.17 1.29 9.93
N PRO A 37 -8.02 2.30 9.69
CA PRO A 37 -7.58 3.69 9.68
C PRO A 37 -7.03 4.14 11.04
N TYR A 38 -5.94 4.91 10.98
CA TYR A 38 -5.27 5.59 12.07
C TYR A 38 -5.20 7.09 11.78
N ARG A 39 -4.91 7.89 12.80
CA ARG A 39 -4.70 9.33 12.68
C ARG A 39 -3.23 9.68 12.88
N VAL A 40 -2.71 10.60 12.07
CA VAL A 40 -1.34 11.09 12.21
C VAL A 40 -1.27 12.08 13.37
N ILE A 41 -0.35 11.85 14.31
CA ILE A 41 -0.09 12.77 15.43
C ILE A 41 0.94 13.82 15.00
N ASN A 42 2.08 13.36 14.51
CA ASN A 42 3.19 14.21 14.09
C ASN A 42 4.13 13.46 13.15
N GLN A 43 4.80 14.21 12.28
CA GLN A 43 5.93 13.75 11.50
C GLN A 43 7.20 14.12 12.26
N ILE A 44 8.08 13.13 12.50
CA ILE A 44 9.30 13.37 13.28
C ILE A 44 10.41 13.92 12.38
N ASN A 45 10.99 13.06 11.55
CA ASN A 45 11.99 13.42 10.55
C ASN A 45 12.18 12.24 9.57
N ASN A 46 12.63 12.50 8.34
CA ASN A 46 12.92 11.48 7.31
C ASN A 46 11.77 10.48 7.00
N GLY A 47 10.52 10.93 7.11
CA GLY A 47 9.35 10.10 6.77
C GLY A 47 8.94 9.08 7.84
N LEU A 48 9.36 9.27 9.10
CA LEU A 48 8.77 8.55 10.24
C LEU A 48 7.57 9.32 10.79
N TYR A 49 6.49 8.58 11.04
CA TYR A 49 5.22 9.10 11.55
C TYR A 49 4.85 8.45 12.88
N GLU A 50 4.36 9.29 13.78
CA GLU A 50 3.67 8.88 15.01
C GLU A 50 2.18 8.85 14.73
N LEU A 51 1.53 7.77 15.13
CA LEU A 51 0.13 7.51 14.85
C LEU A 51 -0.65 7.28 16.15
N GLU A 52 -1.93 7.61 16.10
CA GLU A 52 -2.92 7.25 17.11
C GLU A 52 -4.08 6.49 16.46
N GLU A 53 -4.74 5.67 17.25
CA GLU A 53 -6.02 5.09 16.88
C GLU A 53 -7.11 6.17 16.85
N LEU A 54 -8.25 5.86 16.21
CA LEU A 54 -9.37 6.78 16.12
C LEU A 54 -9.96 7.16 17.50
N ASP A 55 -9.73 6.31 18.51
CA ASP A 55 -10.13 6.54 19.89
C ASP A 55 -9.14 7.43 20.67
N GLY A 56 -8.06 7.90 20.03
CA GLY A 56 -7.01 8.72 20.65
C GLY A 56 -5.91 7.91 21.34
N THR A 57 -5.93 6.58 21.23
CA THR A 57 -4.86 5.71 21.75
C THR A 57 -3.59 5.88 20.93
N LYS A 58 -2.53 6.44 21.53
CA LYS A 58 -1.24 6.61 20.85
C LYS A 58 -0.55 5.26 20.63
N ILE A 59 0.01 5.07 19.44
CA ILE A 59 0.79 3.89 19.12
C ILE A 59 2.24 4.14 19.52
N THR A 60 2.79 3.26 20.35
CA THR A 60 4.18 3.35 20.84
C THR A 60 5.22 3.24 19.72
N ARG A 61 4.88 2.54 18.64
CA ARG A 61 5.76 2.31 17.49
C ARG A 61 5.63 3.43 16.46
N LYS A 62 6.76 3.81 15.88
CA LYS A 62 6.85 4.74 14.74
C LYS A 62 6.79 3.98 13.42
N PHE A 63 6.12 4.56 12.43
CA PHE A 63 5.94 3.94 11.12
C PHE A 63 6.68 4.71 10.04
N ALA A 64 7.36 3.98 9.14
CA ALA A 64 7.97 4.57 7.96
C ALA A 64 6.91 4.93 6.92
N ALA A 65 7.15 5.98 6.14
CA ALA A 65 6.27 6.43 5.06
C ALA A 65 5.91 5.30 4.07
N SER A 66 6.82 4.36 3.84
CA SER A 66 6.60 3.20 2.96
C SER A 66 5.55 2.21 3.47
N HIS A 67 5.25 2.22 4.77
CA HIS A 67 4.23 1.36 5.38
C HIS A 67 2.92 2.09 5.63
N ILE A 68 2.76 3.30 5.11
CA ILE A 68 1.61 4.15 5.38
C ILE A 68 0.98 4.54 4.04
N LYS A 69 -0.35 4.46 3.97
CA LYS A 69 -1.13 4.90 2.82
C LYS A 69 -2.23 5.85 3.27
N ARG A 70 -2.47 6.93 2.54
CA ARG A 70 -3.54 7.87 2.91
C ARG A 70 -4.90 7.20 2.79
N PHE A 71 -5.76 7.40 3.80
CA PHE A 71 -7.10 6.84 3.85
C PHE A 71 -8.13 7.92 3.51
N TYR A 72 -8.97 7.64 2.52
CA TYR A 72 -10.06 8.53 2.13
C TYR A 72 -11.39 7.90 2.59
N PRO A 73 -12.06 8.47 3.62
CA PRO A 73 -13.33 7.96 4.09
C PRO A 73 -14.40 8.14 3.01
N ARG A 74 -15.17 7.09 2.72
CA ARG A 74 -16.27 7.15 1.74
C ARG A 74 -17.42 8.01 2.30
N GLY A 75 -17.95 8.92 1.49
CA GLY A 75 -19.14 9.71 1.83
C GLY A 75 -18.91 11.04 2.58
N LYS A 76 -17.67 11.39 2.94
CA LYS A 76 -17.34 12.75 3.38
C LYS A 76 -16.75 13.52 2.20
N LYS A 77 -17.27 14.72 1.91
CA LYS A 77 -16.57 15.67 1.04
C LYS A 77 -15.27 16.04 1.74
N VAL A 78 -14.18 15.40 1.34
CA VAL A 78 -12.84 15.79 1.80
C VAL A 78 -12.63 17.19 1.25
N GLN A 79 -12.59 18.19 2.12
CA GLN A 79 -12.15 19.54 1.74
C GLN A 79 -10.63 19.46 1.58
N THR A 80 -10.17 18.87 0.48
CA THR A 80 -8.77 18.86 0.11
C THR A 80 -8.45 20.21 -0.54
N SER A 81 -7.98 21.19 0.23
CA SER A 81 -7.41 22.44 -0.34
C SER A 81 -6.00 22.24 -0.92
N SER A 82 -5.78 21.12 -1.60
CA SER A 82 -4.60 20.89 -2.45
C SER A 82 -5.05 20.14 -3.69
N GLU A 83 -5.40 20.95 -4.70
CA GLU A 83 -5.58 20.56 -6.08
C GLU A 83 -4.29 19.88 -6.60
N SER A 84 -4.36 18.58 -6.88
CA SER A 84 -3.53 17.95 -7.91
C SER A 84 -4.27 16.71 -8.37
N GLU A 85 -5.22 16.92 -9.27
CA GLU A 85 -5.74 15.87 -10.13
C GLU A 85 -4.54 15.20 -10.84
N ASN A 86 -4.51 13.88 -10.81
CA ASN A 86 -3.97 13.08 -11.91
C ASN A 86 -4.58 11.69 -11.79
N GLU A 87 -5.79 11.59 -12.32
CA GLU A 87 -6.31 10.38 -12.93
C GLU A 87 -5.33 9.95 -14.03
N SER A 88 -4.69 8.81 -13.85
CA SER A 88 -4.26 8.00 -14.99
C SER A 88 -4.60 6.55 -14.67
N SER A 89 -5.83 6.20 -14.99
CA SER A 89 -6.24 4.83 -15.23
C SER A 89 -5.77 4.45 -16.63
N GLU A 90 -4.66 3.73 -16.72
CA GLU A 90 -4.24 3.03 -17.94
C GLU A 90 -4.80 1.60 -17.87
N GLU A 91 -6.02 1.45 -18.40
CA GLU A 91 -6.47 0.32 -19.24
C GLU A 91 -5.58 0.33 -20.52
N ILE A 92 -5.06 -0.73 -21.15
CA ILE A 92 -5.27 -2.19 -21.27
C ILE A 92 -3.87 -2.77 -21.72
N GLU A 93 -3.50 -4.05 -21.76
CA GLU A 93 -3.90 -5.10 -22.73
C GLU A 93 -3.19 -6.42 -22.35
N ASP A 94 -3.97 -7.49 -22.23
CA ASP A 94 -3.52 -8.85 -22.04
C ASP A 94 -2.78 -9.34 -23.30
N GLU A 95 -1.45 -9.49 -23.26
CA GLU A 95 -0.74 -10.30 -24.25
C GLU A 95 -0.64 -11.75 -23.78
N GLU A 96 -1.65 -12.50 -24.22
CA GLU A 96 -1.68 -13.95 -24.30
C GLU A 96 -0.58 -14.44 -25.27
N SER A 97 0.60 -14.81 -24.75
CA SER A 97 1.58 -15.57 -25.54
C SER A 97 1.43 -17.06 -25.27
N ILE A 98 0.50 -17.68 -25.98
CA ILE A 98 0.53 -19.12 -26.29
C ILE A 98 1.71 -19.35 -27.23
N LEU A 99 2.70 -20.14 -26.82
CA LEU A 99 3.59 -20.83 -27.74
C LEU A 99 3.69 -22.30 -27.33
N GLU A 100 2.83 -23.04 -28.03
CA GLU A 100 2.84 -24.45 -28.42
C GLU A 100 3.98 -25.35 -27.90
N GLU A 101 3.55 -26.43 -27.26
CA GLU A 101 4.28 -27.69 -27.19
C GLU A 101 4.52 -28.23 -28.61
N GLU A 102 5.78 -28.55 -28.96
CA GLU A 102 6.08 -29.63 -29.91
C GLU A 102 7.22 -30.51 -29.38
N ASP A 103 6.81 -31.72 -28.99
CA ASP A 103 7.41 -33.05 -29.18
C ASP A 103 8.90 -33.35 -28.88
N ILE A 104 9.10 -34.10 -27.79
CA ILE A 104 9.61 -35.49 -27.73
C ILE A 104 10.55 -35.91 -28.88
N GLU A 105 11.84 -36.16 -28.60
CA GLU A 105 12.41 -37.50 -28.30
C GLU A 105 13.95 -37.56 -28.38
N LYS A 106 14.51 -38.48 -27.57
CA LYS A 106 15.75 -39.26 -27.72
C LYS A 106 17.06 -38.73 -27.10
N ASN A 107 17.44 -39.47 -26.03
CA ASN A 107 18.76 -40.04 -25.68
C ASN A 107 19.99 -39.10 -25.62
N GLU A 108 20.90 -39.22 -24.66
CA GLU A 108 21.52 -40.45 -24.20
C GLU A 108 22.27 -40.19 -22.86
N TYR A 109 22.28 -41.21 -22.01
CA TYR A 109 23.19 -41.33 -20.86
C TYR A 109 24.65 -41.41 -21.34
N VAL A 110 25.56 -40.61 -20.78
CA VAL A 110 26.98 -40.94 -20.64
C VAL A 110 27.45 -40.51 -19.26
#